data_AF-A0A9D6QGI0-F1
#
_entry.id   AF-A0A9D6QGI0-F1
#
_cell.length_a   1.000
_cell.length_b   1.000
_cell.length_c   1.000
_cell.angle_alpha   90.00
_cell.angle_beta   90.00
_cell.angle_gamma   90.00
#
_symmetry.space_group_name_H-M   'P 1'
#
loop_
_entity.id
_entity.type
_entity.pdbx_description
1 polymer ?
#
loop_
_entity_poly.entity_id
_entity_poly.type
_entity_poly.pdbx_seq_one_letter_code
_entity_poly.pdbx_strand_id
1 'polypeptide(L)'
;MQRISRSHFAFILIVLLAVTSAGCNKLRARDYLNKGVAAYKAGSFDRAIEMFKLAKEADPTLLNAQLYLATAYASQYIPGASSEDNVDKGKQAIAEFQGVLQADPNNLSAIDGIGSILFQMAGQPFDEKKMAESRSYHEKHIQLDPTAKEPYYWVGVINWTLSYRANAGFRRAWNDANPRKTIKDEQPMPDKVRAEFQEKYGAVVEDGIKQLKQAIVVAPDYEDAMA
;
A
#
# COMPACT_ATOMS: atom_id res chain seq x y z
N MET A 1 50.78 27.57 30.47
CA MET A 1 49.36 27.47 30.86
C MET A 1 48.50 28.08 29.75
N GLN A 2 47.92 27.26 28.89
CA GLN A 2 47.00 27.73 27.84
C GLN A 2 45.68 28.17 28.49
N ARG A 3 45.36 29.47 28.39
CA ARG A 3 44.04 30.00 28.75
C ARG A 3 43.03 29.45 27.75
N ILE A 4 42.31 28.41 28.12
CA ILE A 4 41.11 27.99 27.39
C ILE A 4 40.15 29.18 27.43
N SER A 5 39.90 29.79 26.27
CA SER A 5 38.99 30.92 26.11
C SER A 5 37.59 30.53 26.62
N ARG A 6 36.95 31.41 27.40
CA ARG A 6 35.55 31.26 27.88
C ARG A 6 34.58 30.91 26.74
N SER A 7 34.89 31.31 25.51
CA SER A 7 34.14 30.97 24.29
C SER A 7 34.19 29.48 23.93
N HIS A 8 35.34 28.81 24.07
CA HIS A 8 35.47 27.38 23.78
C HIS A 8 34.76 26.51 24.83
N PHE A 9 34.77 26.95 26.09
CA PHE A 9 34.06 26.24 27.16
C PHE A 9 32.54 26.34 27.00
N ALA A 10 32.03 27.51 26.57
CA ALA A 10 30.61 27.70 26.26
C ALA A 10 30.18 26.85 25.04
N PHE A 11 31.02 26.78 24.00
CA PHE A 11 30.74 25.97 22.81
C PHE A 11 30.70 24.47 23.12
N ILE A 12 31.64 23.97 23.94
CA ILE A 12 31.67 22.57 24.40
C ILE A 12 30.42 22.24 25.24
N LEU A 13 29.99 23.15 26.14
CA LEU A 13 28.77 22.96 26.94
C LEU A 13 27.49 22.89 26.07
N ILE A 14 27.39 23.74 25.05
CA ILE A 14 26.25 23.76 24.12
C ILE A 14 26.19 22.47 23.29
N VAL A 15 27.34 21.97 22.83
CA VAL A 15 27.41 20.68 22.11
C VAL A 15 27.03 19.50 23.02
N LEU A 16 27.50 19.48 24.28
CA LEU A 16 27.12 18.44 25.26
C LEU A 16 25.61 18.46 25.62
N LEU A 17 24.99 19.63 25.73
CA LEU A 17 23.55 19.78 25.95
C LEU A 17 22.71 19.37 24.72
N ALA A 18 23.21 19.61 23.51
CA ALA A 18 22.55 19.18 22.27
C ALA A 18 22.59 17.65 22.09
N VAL A 19 23.72 17.00 22.43
CA VAL A 19 23.87 15.53 22.30
C VAL A 19 23.01 14.79 23.33
N THR A 20 22.91 15.29 24.57
CA THR A 20 22.10 14.67 25.63
C THR A 20 20.60 14.78 25.37
N SER A 21 20.12 15.90 24.84
CA SER A 21 18.70 16.07 24.47
C SER A 21 18.28 15.18 23.29
N ALA A 22 19.13 15.04 22.27
CA ALA A 22 18.88 14.13 21.14
C ALA A 22 18.78 12.65 21.57
N GLY A 23 19.64 12.20 22.50
CA GLY A 23 19.60 10.83 23.02
C GLY A 23 18.31 10.51 23.82
N CYS A 24 17.82 11.47 24.61
CA CYS A 24 16.60 11.31 25.38
C CYS A 24 15.36 11.18 24.49
N ASN A 25 15.31 11.95 23.40
CA ASN A 25 14.22 11.91 22.43
C ASN A 25 14.14 10.55 21.70
N LYS A 26 15.28 9.95 21.33
CA LYS A 26 15.32 8.61 20.71
C LYS A 26 14.81 7.51 21.64
N LEU A 27 15.18 7.55 22.92
CA LEU A 27 14.69 6.59 23.90
C LEU A 27 13.18 6.74 24.10
N ARG A 28 12.69 7.97 24.19
CA ARG A 28 11.26 8.27 24.30
C ARG A 28 10.49 7.80 23.06
N ALA A 29 11.02 8.02 21.86
CA ALA A 29 10.40 7.55 20.62
C ALA A 29 10.24 6.03 20.60
N ARG A 30 11.25 5.27 21.06
CA ARG A 30 11.20 3.81 21.16
C ARG A 30 10.20 3.33 22.21
N ASP A 31 10.09 4.02 23.34
CA ASP A 31 9.07 3.72 24.35
C ASP A 31 7.64 3.91 23.79
N TYR A 32 7.39 5.05 23.12
CA TYR A 32 6.12 5.28 22.43
C TYR A 32 5.85 4.23 21.34
N LEU A 33 6.85 3.88 20.53
CA LEU A 33 6.74 2.82 19.53
C LEU A 33 6.30 1.49 20.17
N ASN A 34 6.94 1.07 21.26
CA ASN A 34 6.62 -0.18 21.94
C ASN A 34 5.19 -0.16 22.52
N LYS A 35 4.77 0.97 23.10
CA LYS A 35 3.39 1.16 23.58
C LYS A 35 2.38 1.10 22.44
N GLY A 36 2.71 1.69 21.29
CA GLY A 36 1.87 1.62 20.09
C GLY A 36 1.74 0.21 19.56
N VAL A 37 2.85 -0.55 19.48
CA VAL A 37 2.82 -1.96 19.07
C VAL A 37 1.97 -2.81 20.02
N ALA A 38 2.09 -2.58 21.33
CA ALA A 38 1.26 -3.28 22.32
C ALA A 38 -0.24 -2.95 22.14
N ALA A 39 -0.59 -1.68 21.94
CA ALA A 39 -1.97 -1.27 21.68
C ALA A 39 -2.51 -1.85 20.36
N TYR A 40 -1.71 -1.86 19.29
CA TYR A 40 -2.07 -2.43 18.00
C TYR A 40 -2.37 -3.93 18.12
N LYS A 41 -1.50 -4.70 18.80
CA LYS A 41 -1.71 -6.13 19.06
C LYS A 41 -2.96 -6.41 19.89
N ALA A 42 -3.37 -5.46 20.74
CA ALA A 42 -4.60 -5.53 21.51
C ALA A 42 -5.85 -5.07 20.71
N GLY A 43 -5.73 -4.77 19.41
CA GLY A 43 -6.81 -4.25 18.58
C GLY A 43 -7.21 -2.80 18.89
N SER A 44 -6.48 -2.12 19.78
CA SER A 44 -6.75 -0.73 20.17
C SER A 44 -6.09 0.24 19.18
N PHE A 45 -6.59 0.26 17.95
CA PHE A 45 -5.96 0.98 16.83
C PHE A 45 -5.87 2.50 17.05
N ASP A 46 -6.88 3.15 17.65
CA ASP A 46 -6.81 4.59 17.95
C ASP A 46 -5.67 4.92 18.90
N ARG A 47 -5.54 4.13 19.97
CA ARG A 47 -4.43 4.27 20.93
C ARG A 47 -3.09 3.96 20.28
N ALA A 48 -3.04 2.99 19.37
CA ALA A 48 -1.83 2.69 18.62
C ALA A 48 -1.40 3.88 17.75
N ILE A 49 -2.34 4.48 17.02
CA ILE A 49 -2.13 5.69 16.20
C ILE A 49 -1.57 6.83 17.05
N GLU A 50 -2.15 7.11 18.23
CA GLU A 50 -1.65 8.14 19.13
C GLU A 50 -0.19 7.89 19.55
N MET A 51 0.12 6.66 19.96
CA MET A 51 1.48 6.31 20.39
C MET A 51 2.47 6.38 19.23
N PHE A 52 2.10 5.95 18.02
CA PHE A 52 2.98 6.05 16.86
C PHE A 52 3.19 7.49 16.40
N LYS A 53 2.19 8.37 16.51
CA LYS A 53 2.35 9.81 16.29
C LYS A 53 3.38 10.41 17.25
N LEU A 54 3.27 10.11 18.54
CA LEU A 54 4.23 10.57 19.55
C LEU A 54 5.63 10.01 19.30
N ALA A 55 5.74 8.77 18.84
CA ALA A 55 7.03 8.17 18.46
C ALA A 55 7.68 8.92 17.27
N LYS A 56 6.89 9.19 16.22
CA LYS A 56 7.33 9.95 15.04
C LYS A 56 7.71 11.39 15.39
N GLU A 57 6.96 12.06 16.28
CA GLU A 57 7.28 13.41 16.74
C GLU A 57 8.59 13.44 17.55
N ALA A 58 8.79 12.45 18.43
CA ALA A 58 10.00 12.36 19.24
C ALA A 58 11.25 12.01 18.42
N ASP A 59 11.13 11.15 17.41
CA ASP A 59 12.21 10.86 16.47
C ASP A 59 11.65 10.66 15.05
N PRO A 60 11.64 11.72 14.21
CA PRO A 60 11.19 11.64 12.83
C PRO A 60 12.02 10.70 11.95
N THR A 61 13.22 10.30 12.40
CA THR A 61 14.10 9.37 11.67
C THR A 61 13.82 7.90 12.00
N LEU A 62 12.95 7.63 12.99
CA LEU A 62 12.53 6.29 13.35
C LEU A 62 11.47 5.77 12.37
N LEU A 63 11.89 5.39 11.15
CA LEU A 63 10.98 5.00 10.06
C LEU A 63 10.01 3.88 10.44
N ASN A 64 10.41 2.96 11.33
CA ASN A 64 9.52 1.92 11.85
C ASN A 64 8.27 2.51 12.53
N ALA A 65 8.39 3.61 13.29
CA ALA A 65 7.24 4.25 13.91
C ALA A 65 6.27 4.82 12.86
N GLN A 66 6.81 5.35 11.76
CA GLN A 66 6.00 5.85 10.65
C GLN A 66 5.33 4.71 9.86
N LEU A 67 6.04 3.60 9.62
CA LEU A 67 5.47 2.38 9.03
C LEU A 67 4.32 1.82 9.87
N TYR A 68 4.49 1.73 11.19
CA TYR A 68 3.43 1.26 12.09
C TYR A 68 2.26 2.23 12.16
N LEU A 69 2.51 3.55 12.11
CA LEU A 69 1.45 4.56 12.02
C LEU A 69 0.62 4.37 10.74
N ALA A 70 1.27 4.21 9.59
CA ALA A 70 0.61 3.95 8.31
C ALA A 70 -0.22 2.67 8.36
N THR A 71 0.35 1.59 8.92
CA THR A 71 -0.32 0.29 9.08
C THR A 71 -1.54 0.39 10.01
N ALA A 72 -1.45 1.16 11.09
CA ALA A 72 -2.57 1.39 12.01
C ALA A 72 -3.72 2.15 11.34
N TYR A 73 -3.42 3.16 10.53
CA TYR A 73 -4.43 3.81 9.69
C TYR A 73 -5.05 2.85 8.67
N ALA A 74 -4.24 2.07 7.96
CA ALA A 74 -4.74 1.08 6.99
C ALA A 74 -5.63 0.03 7.65
N SER A 75 -5.34 -0.37 8.89
CA SER A 75 -6.14 -1.36 9.64
C SER A 75 -7.52 -0.84 10.05
N GLN A 76 -7.70 0.49 10.11
CA GLN A 76 -9.00 1.11 10.36
C GLN A 76 -9.76 1.45 9.08
N TYR A 77 -9.15 1.28 7.91
CA TYR A 77 -9.85 1.44 6.65
C TYR A 77 -10.77 0.24 6.40
N ILE A 78 -12.03 0.54 6.11
CA ILE A 78 -13.09 -0.42 5.80
C ILE A 78 -13.40 -0.31 4.30
N PRO A 79 -13.06 -1.32 3.49
CA PRO A 79 -13.36 -1.31 2.05
C PRO A 79 -14.85 -1.08 1.76
N GLY A 80 -15.14 -0.11 0.89
CA GLY A 80 -16.49 0.22 0.45
C GLY A 80 -17.31 1.09 1.41
N ALA A 81 -16.84 1.37 2.63
CA ALA A 81 -17.48 2.35 3.49
C ALA A 81 -17.19 3.78 2.98
N SER A 82 -18.24 4.60 2.85
CA SER A 82 -18.17 5.92 2.21
C SER A 82 -18.07 7.10 3.18
N SER A 83 -18.02 6.86 4.50
CA SER A 83 -17.86 7.93 5.48
C SER A 83 -16.54 8.67 5.28
N GLU A 84 -16.54 9.99 5.46
CA GLU A 84 -15.35 10.83 5.35
C GLU A 84 -14.19 10.32 6.22
N ASP A 85 -14.47 9.98 7.48
CA ASP A 85 -13.50 9.38 8.40
C ASP A 85 -12.81 8.14 7.83
N ASN A 86 -13.58 7.24 7.21
CA ASN A 86 -13.04 6.03 6.59
C ASN A 86 -12.12 6.36 5.41
N VAL A 87 -12.58 7.23 4.52
CA VAL A 87 -11.79 7.67 3.36
C VAL A 87 -10.48 8.34 3.80
N ASP A 88 -10.54 9.13 4.87
CA ASP A 88 -9.38 9.82 5.42
C ASP A 88 -8.38 8.86 6.07
N LYS A 89 -8.81 7.74 6.68
CA LYS A 89 -7.90 6.69 7.15
C LYS A 89 -7.06 6.11 6.00
N GLY A 90 -7.69 5.83 4.86
CA GLY A 90 -6.97 5.36 3.67
C GLY A 90 -5.94 6.38 3.16
N LYS A 91 -6.32 7.66 3.07
CA LYS A 91 -5.40 8.75 2.68
C LYS A 91 -4.25 8.93 3.67
N GLN A 92 -4.54 8.87 4.97
CA GLN A 92 -3.54 8.97 6.04
C GLN A 92 -2.53 7.82 5.98
N ALA A 93 -3.00 6.60 5.73
CA ALA A 93 -2.11 5.45 5.52
C ALA A 93 -1.17 5.67 4.33
N ILE A 94 -1.69 6.08 3.17
CA ILE A 94 -0.89 6.37 1.97
C ILE A 94 0.15 7.45 2.27
N ALA A 95 -0.26 8.57 2.89
CA ALA A 95 0.63 9.69 3.18
C ALA A 95 1.79 9.27 4.10
N GLU A 96 1.52 8.42 5.09
CA GLU A 96 2.56 7.96 6.01
C GLU A 96 3.52 6.95 5.35
N PHE A 97 3.01 6.02 4.54
CA PHE A 97 3.89 5.15 3.74
C PHE A 97 4.72 5.94 2.72
N GLN A 98 4.15 6.95 2.06
CA GLN A 98 4.89 7.83 1.16
C GLN A 98 6.00 8.59 1.89
N GLY A 99 5.75 9.02 3.13
CA GLY A 99 6.78 9.63 3.98
C GLY A 99 7.95 8.67 4.27
N VAL A 100 7.66 7.38 4.48
CA VAL A 100 8.72 6.36 4.59
C VAL A 100 9.51 6.24 3.28
N LEU A 101 8.82 6.21 2.13
CA LEU A 101 9.47 6.13 0.82
C LEU A 101 10.31 7.35 0.43
N GLN A 102 10.04 8.52 1.03
CA GLN A 102 10.90 9.69 0.86
C GLN A 102 12.27 9.50 1.54
N ALA A 103 12.31 8.78 2.66
CA ALA A 103 13.54 8.51 3.40
C ALA A 103 14.23 7.21 2.94
N ASP A 104 13.45 6.20 2.57
CA ASP A 104 13.90 4.90 2.07
C ASP A 104 13.06 4.48 0.84
N PRO A 105 13.49 4.88 -0.38
CA PRO A 105 12.73 4.65 -1.62
C PRO A 105 12.49 3.17 -1.97
N ASN A 106 13.25 2.26 -1.36
CA ASN A 106 13.20 0.83 -1.62
C ASN A 106 12.57 0.05 -0.45
N ASN A 107 11.91 0.74 0.48
CA ASN A 107 11.25 0.09 1.61
C ASN A 107 10.08 -0.79 1.13
N LEU A 108 10.31 -2.11 1.07
CA LEU A 108 9.31 -3.07 0.59
C LEU A 108 8.00 -3.00 1.39
N SER A 109 8.06 -2.84 2.71
CA SER A 109 6.86 -2.76 3.55
C SER A 109 6.00 -1.54 3.23
N ALA A 110 6.59 -0.38 2.94
CA ALA A 110 5.84 0.79 2.51
C ALA A 110 5.29 0.65 1.08
N ILE A 111 6.05 0.02 0.18
CA ILE A 111 5.60 -0.29 -1.19
C ILE A 111 4.36 -1.19 -1.15
N ASP A 112 4.42 -2.29 -0.39
CA ASP A 112 3.30 -3.22 -0.22
C ASP A 112 2.11 -2.58 0.49
N GLY A 113 2.38 -1.79 1.52
CA GLY A 113 1.36 -1.04 2.24
C GLY A 113 0.56 -0.11 1.33
N ILE A 114 1.24 0.64 0.44
CA ILE A 114 0.58 1.50 -0.54
C ILE A 114 -0.18 0.68 -1.58
N GLY A 115 0.43 -0.37 -2.13
CA GLY A 115 -0.22 -1.26 -3.09
C GLY A 115 -1.55 -1.83 -2.55
N SER A 116 -1.51 -2.34 -1.32
CA SER A 116 -2.67 -2.90 -0.63
C SER A 116 -3.78 -1.87 -0.35
N ILE A 117 -3.45 -0.72 0.24
CA ILE A 117 -4.49 0.28 0.56
C ILE A 117 -5.08 0.90 -0.71
N LEU A 118 -4.28 1.10 -1.77
CA LEU A 118 -4.80 1.56 -3.07
C LEU A 118 -5.77 0.53 -3.66
N PHE A 119 -5.44 -0.76 -3.59
CA PHE A 119 -6.34 -1.83 -4.03
C PHE A 119 -7.68 -1.76 -3.28
N GLN A 120 -7.64 -1.66 -1.96
CA GLN A 120 -8.84 -1.58 -1.14
C GLN A 120 -9.69 -0.33 -1.47
N MET A 121 -9.04 0.83 -1.61
CA MET A 121 -9.69 2.10 -1.95
C MET A 121 -10.25 2.15 -3.37
N ALA A 122 -9.72 1.34 -4.28
CA ALA A 122 -10.15 1.29 -5.68
C ALA A 122 -11.30 0.30 -5.92
N GLY A 123 -11.68 -0.49 -4.91
CA GLY A 123 -12.72 -1.51 -5.03
C GLY A 123 -14.13 -0.92 -5.14
N GLN A 124 -14.48 0.05 -4.28
CA GLN A 124 -15.82 0.66 -4.18
C GLN A 124 -15.74 2.13 -3.69
N PRO A 125 -16.21 3.12 -4.47
CA PRO A 125 -16.56 3.00 -5.89
C PRO A 125 -15.38 2.49 -6.70
N PHE A 126 -15.65 1.75 -7.77
CA PHE A 126 -14.58 1.20 -8.59
C PHE A 126 -13.78 2.30 -9.27
N ASP A 127 -12.46 2.28 -9.12
CA ASP A 127 -11.54 3.24 -9.73
C ASP A 127 -10.42 2.49 -10.47
N GLU A 128 -10.55 2.42 -11.80
CA GLU A 128 -9.59 1.75 -12.68
C GLU A 128 -8.18 2.36 -12.60
N LYS A 129 -8.07 3.70 -12.44
CA LYS A 129 -6.76 4.36 -12.36
C LYS A 129 -6.05 3.99 -11.08
N LYS A 130 -6.80 3.86 -9.99
CA LYS A 130 -6.26 3.50 -8.67
C LYS A 130 -5.91 2.02 -8.58
N MET A 131 -6.64 1.16 -9.29
CA MET A 131 -6.22 -0.23 -9.53
C MET A 131 -4.89 -0.29 -10.28
N ALA A 132 -4.73 0.49 -11.35
CA ALA A 132 -3.46 0.55 -12.08
C ALA A 132 -2.31 1.10 -11.21
N GLU A 133 -2.59 2.10 -10.37
CA GLU A 133 -1.61 2.62 -9.40
C GLU A 133 -1.20 1.54 -8.38
N SER A 134 -2.17 0.84 -7.78
CA SER A 134 -1.90 -0.31 -6.89
C SER A 134 -0.99 -1.35 -7.57
N ARG A 135 -1.30 -1.70 -8.83
CA ARG A 135 -0.51 -2.67 -9.61
C ARG A 135 0.95 -2.24 -9.73
N SER A 136 1.20 -0.96 -10.01
CA SER A 136 2.56 -0.42 -10.17
C SER A 136 3.42 -0.57 -8.91
N TYR A 137 2.81 -0.53 -7.70
CA TYR A 137 3.55 -0.76 -6.46
C TYR A 137 3.93 -2.24 -6.30
N HIS A 138 3.04 -3.16 -6.64
CA HIS A 138 3.37 -4.59 -6.64
C HIS A 138 4.41 -4.95 -7.72
N GLU A 139 4.32 -4.36 -8.91
CA GLU A 139 5.37 -4.46 -9.95
C GLU A 139 6.72 -3.91 -9.46
N LYS A 140 6.71 -2.80 -8.71
CA LYS A 140 7.92 -2.25 -8.08
C LYS A 140 8.51 -3.19 -7.04
N HIS A 141 7.69 -3.86 -6.23
CA HIS A 141 8.17 -4.90 -5.32
C HIS A 141 8.89 -5.99 -6.12
N ILE A 142 8.26 -6.54 -7.17
CA ILE A 142 8.86 -7.59 -8.02
C ILE A 142 10.23 -7.18 -8.57
N GLN A 143 10.41 -5.90 -8.93
CA GLN A 143 11.69 -5.38 -9.41
C GLN A 143 12.77 -5.38 -8.32
N LEU A 144 12.40 -5.14 -7.07
CA LEU A 144 13.30 -5.10 -5.92
C LEU A 144 13.58 -6.48 -5.33
N ASP A 145 12.56 -7.34 -5.27
CA ASP A 145 12.62 -8.72 -4.81
C ASP A 145 11.75 -9.63 -5.71
N PRO A 146 12.33 -10.25 -6.75
CA PRO A 146 11.62 -11.15 -7.64
C PRO A 146 11.38 -12.55 -7.03
N THR A 147 11.80 -12.78 -5.78
CA THR A 147 11.59 -14.06 -5.08
C THR A 147 10.38 -14.04 -4.15
N ALA A 148 9.74 -12.88 -3.98
CA ALA A 148 8.50 -12.75 -3.23
C ALA A 148 7.31 -13.22 -4.09
N LYS A 149 6.47 -14.12 -3.54
CA LYS A 149 5.31 -14.69 -4.24
C LYS A 149 4.09 -13.77 -4.25
N GLU A 150 3.91 -13.01 -3.16
CA GLU A 150 2.72 -12.20 -2.90
C GLU A 150 2.51 -11.10 -3.96
N PRO A 151 3.54 -10.34 -4.40
CA PRO A 151 3.38 -9.31 -5.43
C PRO A 151 2.90 -9.86 -6.78
N TYR A 152 3.40 -11.03 -7.19
CA TYR A 152 2.96 -11.70 -8.41
C TYR A 152 1.46 -12.03 -8.37
N TYR A 153 1.01 -12.54 -7.23
CA TYR A 153 -0.41 -12.80 -7.00
C TYR A 153 -1.25 -11.53 -7.08
N TRP A 154 -0.83 -10.45 -6.40
CA TRP A 154 -1.57 -9.18 -6.43
C TRP A 154 -1.65 -8.55 -7.82
N VAL A 155 -0.57 -8.59 -8.62
CA VAL A 155 -0.64 -8.15 -10.03
C VAL A 155 -1.64 -8.99 -10.81
N GLY A 156 -1.65 -10.31 -10.60
CA GLY A 156 -2.63 -11.24 -11.15
C GLY A 156 -4.08 -10.87 -10.81
N VAL A 157 -4.38 -10.70 -9.52
CA VAL A 157 -5.70 -10.33 -8.99
C VAL A 157 -6.17 -8.98 -9.55
N ILE A 158 -5.28 -8.00 -9.64
CA ILE A 158 -5.62 -6.67 -10.19
C ILE A 158 -5.94 -6.78 -11.67
N ASN A 159 -5.11 -7.46 -12.45
CA ASN A 159 -5.34 -7.66 -13.88
C ASN A 159 -6.64 -8.44 -14.15
N TRP A 160 -6.93 -9.45 -13.33
CA TRP A 160 -8.21 -10.16 -13.35
C TRP A 160 -9.38 -9.21 -13.05
N THR A 161 -9.27 -8.38 -11.99
CA THR A 161 -10.32 -7.42 -11.59
C THR A 161 -10.63 -6.42 -12.70
N LEU A 162 -9.58 -5.86 -13.31
CA LEU A 162 -9.69 -4.94 -14.44
C LEU A 162 -10.40 -5.60 -15.62
N SER A 163 -9.94 -6.78 -16.01
CA SER A 163 -10.46 -7.52 -17.16
C SER A 163 -11.90 -7.99 -16.95
N TYR A 164 -12.22 -8.48 -15.74
CA TYR A 164 -13.56 -8.93 -15.37
C TYR A 164 -14.57 -7.77 -15.40
N ARG A 165 -14.22 -6.63 -14.79
CA ARG A 165 -15.09 -5.45 -14.80
C ARG A 165 -15.24 -4.85 -16.19
N ALA A 166 -14.18 -4.81 -16.97
CA ALA A 166 -14.24 -4.41 -18.37
C ALA A 166 -15.19 -5.33 -19.15
N ASN A 167 -15.06 -6.65 -19.01
CA ASN A 167 -15.94 -7.62 -19.68
C ASN A 167 -17.42 -7.35 -19.37
N ALA A 168 -17.76 -7.17 -18.09
CA ALA A 168 -19.12 -6.83 -17.66
C ALA A 168 -19.60 -5.49 -18.26
N GLY A 169 -18.72 -4.49 -18.33
CA GLY A 169 -18.99 -3.19 -18.96
C GLY A 169 -19.32 -3.30 -20.45
N PHE A 170 -18.52 -4.06 -21.20
CA PHE A 170 -18.74 -4.31 -22.63
C PHE A 170 -20.07 -5.05 -22.89
N ARG A 171 -20.38 -6.06 -22.08
CA ARG A 171 -21.66 -6.80 -22.16
C ARG A 171 -22.85 -5.89 -21.88
N ARG A 172 -22.77 -5.08 -20.83
CA ARG A 172 -23.81 -4.10 -20.50
C ARG A 172 -24.03 -3.12 -21.64
N ALA A 173 -22.96 -2.50 -22.14
CA ALA A 173 -23.05 -1.56 -23.25
C ALA A 173 -23.69 -2.18 -24.51
N TRP A 174 -23.36 -3.44 -24.83
CA TRP A 174 -24.01 -4.16 -25.90
C TRP A 174 -25.51 -4.36 -25.64
N ASN A 175 -25.88 -4.83 -24.46
CA ASN A 175 -27.27 -5.13 -24.09
C ASN A 175 -28.14 -3.87 -24.12
N ASP A 176 -27.62 -2.75 -23.62
CA ASP A 176 -28.30 -1.46 -23.62
C ASP A 176 -28.55 -0.96 -25.05
N ALA A 177 -27.57 -1.13 -25.95
CA ALA A 177 -27.70 -0.77 -27.35
C ALA A 177 -28.56 -1.76 -28.18
N ASN A 178 -28.74 -3.00 -27.70
CA ASN A 178 -29.39 -4.09 -28.44
C ASN A 178 -30.44 -4.82 -27.57
N PRO A 179 -31.52 -4.15 -27.13
CA PRO A 179 -32.49 -4.71 -26.17
C PRO A 179 -33.24 -5.96 -26.67
N ARG A 180 -33.27 -6.20 -28.00
CA ARG A 180 -33.86 -7.41 -28.61
C ARG A 180 -32.85 -8.54 -28.87
N LYS A 181 -31.55 -8.31 -28.63
CA LYS A 181 -30.45 -9.25 -28.90
C LYS A 181 -29.43 -9.22 -27.75
N THR A 182 -29.93 -9.20 -26.52
CA THR A 182 -29.09 -9.22 -25.32
C THR A 182 -28.32 -10.53 -25.22
N ILE A 183 -27.12 -10.45 -24.66
CA ILE A 183 -26.26 -11.59 -24.35
C ILE A 183 -26.22 -11.82 -22.84
N LYS A 184 -26.17 -13.10 -22.46
CA LYS A 184 -25.90 -13.55 -21.09
C LYS A 184 -24.40 -13.77 -20.86
N ASP A 185 -23.99 -13.97 -19.61
CA ASP A 185 -22.58 -14.09 -19.23
C ASP A 185 -21.89 -15.30 -19.84
N GLU A 186 -22.61 -16.43 -19.99
CA GLU A 186 -22.08 -17.67 -20.56
C GLU A 186 -21.96 -17.61 -22.09
N GLN A 187 -22.67 -16.66 -22.72
CA GLN A 187 -22.64 -16.49 -24.16
C GLN A 187 -21.40 -15.68 -24.57
N PRO A 188 -20.77 -16.03 -25.70
CA PRO A 188 -19.68 -15.22 -26.23
C PRO A 188 -20.20 -13.85 -26.64
N MET A 189 -19.40 -12.81 -26.41
CA MET A 189 -19.67 -11.48 -26.98
C MET A 189 -19.64 -11.55 -28.51
N PRO A 190 -20.43 -10.71 -29.22
CA PRO A 190 -20.36 -10.57 -30.67
C PRO A 190 -18.94 -10.31 -31.16
N ASP A 191 -18.58 -10.80 -32.34
CA ASP A 191 -17.17 -10.83 -32.79
C ASP A 191 -16.49 -9.45 -32.76
N LYS A 192 -17.19 -8.39 -33.19
CA LYS A 192 -16.66 -7.02 -33.13
C LYS A 192 -16.41 -6.53 -31.70
N VAL A 193 -17.33 -6.82 -30.79
CA VAL A 193 -17.24 -6.43 -29.36
C VAL A 193 -16.11 -7.22 -28.70
N ARG A 194 -15.98 -8.51 -29.04
CA ARG A 194 -14.89 -9.36 -28.56
C ARG A 194 -13.53 -8.90 -29.07
N ALA A 195 -13.43 -8.49 -30.33
CA ALA A 195 -12.20 -7.95 -30.91
C ALA A 195 -11.78 -6.65 -30.20
N GLU A 196 -12.72 -5.75 -29.92
CA GLU A 196 -12.42 -4.51 -29.19
C GLU A 196 -11.99 -4.78 -27.74
N PHE A 197 -12.63 -5.73 -27.06
CA PHE A 197 -12.19 -6.17 -25.72
C PHE A 197 -10.77 -6.74 -25.76
N GLN A 198 -10.47 -7.62 -26.74
CA GLN A 198 -9.14 -8.21 -26.91
C GLN A 198 -8.08 -7.13 -27.19
N GLU A 199 -8.39 -6.14 -28.02
CA GLU A 199 -7.48 -5.03 -28.33
C GLU A 199 -7.12 -4.23 -27.07
N LYS A 200 -8.10 -3.93 -26.21
CA LYS A 200 -7.89 -3.08 -25.02
C LYS A 200 -7.37 -3.84 -23.80
N TYR A 201 -7.85 -5.06 -23.58
CA TYR A 201 -7.61 -5.82 -22.34
C TYR A 201 -6.90 -7.15 -22.56
N GLY A 202 -6.63 -7.56 -23.80
CA GLY A 202 -5.95 -8.83 -24.10
C GLY A 202 -4.59 -8.95 -23.41
N ALA A 203 -3.76 -7.89 -23.49
CA ALA A 203 -2.47 -7.86 -22.80
C ALA A 203 -2.61 -7.89 -21.26
N VAL A 204 -3.66 -7.27 -20.70
CA VAL A 204 -3.94 -7.29 -19.26
C VAL A 204 -4.31 -8.70 -18.80
N VAL A 205 -5.15 -9.41 -19.58
CA VAL A 205 -5.52 -10.80 -19.31
C VAL A 205 -4.29 -11.72 -19.37
N GLU A 206 -3.49 -11.61 -20.43
CA GLU A 206 -2.30 -12.43 -20.62
C GLU A 206 -1.26 -12.22 -19.52
N ASP A 207 -1.01 -10.96 -19.15
CA ASP A 207 -0.10 -10.63 -18.04
C ASP A 207 -0.65 -11.16 -16.71
N GLY A 208 -1.94 -10.98 -16.42
CA GLY A 208 -2.55 -11.53 -15.21
C GLY A 208 -2.34 -13.04 -15.05
N ILE A 209 -2.57 -13.81 -16.12
CA ILE A 209 -2.32 -15.26 -16.14
C ILE A 209 -0.84 -15.57 -15.92
N LYS A 210 0.06 -14.80 -16.56
CA LYS A 210 1.50 -14.97 -16.42
C LYS A 210 1.96 -14.75 -14.97
N GLN A 211 1.50 -13.69 -14.32
CA GLN A 211 1.92 -13.38 -12.95
C GLN A 211 1.38 -14.40 -11.94
N LEU A 212 0.14 -14.87 -12.07
CA LEU A 212 -0.39 -15.94 -11.22
C LEU A 212 0.43 -17.24 -11.36
N LYS A 213 0.77 -17.62 -12.59
CA LYS A 213 1.68 -18.76 -12.82
C LYS A 213 3.05 -18.54 -12.19
N GLN A 214 3.58 -17.34 -12.27
CA GLN A 214 4.87 -17.01 -11.65
C GLN A 214 4.80 -17.10 -10.12
N ALA A 215 3.70 -16.70 -9.49
CA ALA A 215 3.49 -16.86 -8.05
C ALA A 215 3.59 -18.33 -7.63
N ILE A 216 3.01 -19.26 -8.42
CA ILE A 216 3.09 -20.71 -8.21
C ILE A 216 4.51 -21.25 -8.48
N VAL A 217 5.22 -20.72 -9.48
CA VAL A 217 6.62 -21.12 -9.74
C VAL A 217 7.52 -20.76 -8.56
N VAL A 218 7.33 -19.57 -7.99
CA VAL A 218 8.08 -19.08 -6.83
C VAL A 218 7.71 -19.85 -5.56
N ALA A 219 6.43 -20.22 -5.40
CA ALA A 219 5.93 -20.98 -4.27
C ALA A 219 4.85 -21.99 -4.71
N PRO A 220 5.24 -23.25 -4.98
CA PRO A 220 4.32 -24.28 -5.50
C PRO A 220 3.16 -24.65 -4.57
N ASP A 221 3.26 -24.33 -3.29
CA ASP A 221 2.25 -24.55 -2.25
C ASP A 221 1.37 -23.32 -1.99
N TYR A 222 1.48 -22.26 -2.81
CA TYR A 222 0.73 -21.03 -2.60
C TYR A 222 -0.72 -21.14 -3.09
N GLU A 223 -1.60 -21.64 -2.21
CA GLU A 223 -3.02 -21.91 -2.49
C GLU A 223 -3.79 -20.72 -3.06
N ASP A 224 -3.53 -19.49 -2.58
CA ASP A 224 -4.22 -18.29 -3.04
C ASP A 224 -4.02 -18.05 -4.56
N ALA A 225 -2.85 -18.41 -5.11
CA ALA A 225 -2.58 -18.26 -6.55
C ALA A 225 -3.18 -19.39 -7.41
N MET A 226 -3.68 -20.45 -6.79
CA MET A 226 -4.27 -21.61 -7.45
C MET A 226 -5.81 -21.56 -7.57
N ALA A 227 -6.46 -20.68 -6.81
CA ALA A 227 -7.92 -20.47 -6.79
C ALA A 227 -8.39 -19.47 -7.86
#